data_AF-F9UTE7-F1
#
_entry.id   AF-F9UTE7-F1
#
_cell.length_a   1.000
_cell.length_b   1.000
_cell.length_c   1.000
_cell.angle_alpha   90.00
_cell.angle_beta   90.00
_cell.angle_gamma   90.00
#
_symmetry.space_group_name_H-M   'P 1'
#
loop_
_entity.id
_entity.type
_entity.pdbx_description
1 polymer ?
#
loop_
_entity_poly.entity_id
_entity_poly.type
_entity_poly.pdbx_seq_one_letter_code
_entity_poly.pdbx_strand_id
1 'polypeptide(L)'
;MQRESELRQQAQEAIKGLIVRLSGWSDQSGDLLDIIDVLMQVDKKITTTKNPEALVNRLVNYIRSVAIKGRLHFPDEEEKLMIDLGIIGQKAGLNGAYMADFSDKSQFYGILEEVPQH
;
A
#
# COMPACT_ATOMS: atom_id res chain seq x y z
N MET A 1 -10.14 20.43 1.19
CA MET A 1 -9.88 20.67 -0.25
C MET A 1 -8.39 20.75 -0.55
N GLN A 2 -7.63 21.79 -0.18
CA GLN A 2 -6.20 21.85 -0.53
C GLN A 2 -5.31 20.82 0.21
N ARG A 3 -5.40 20.75 1.55
CA ARG A 3 -4.64 19.77 2.36
C ARG A 3 -4.90 18.30 2.00
N GLU A 4 -6.12 18.00 1.58
CA GLU A 4 -6.51 16.64 1.17
C GLU A 4 -5.90 16.29 -0.20
N SER A 5 -5.89 17.25 -1.14
CA SER A 5 -5.21 17.10 -2.43
C SER A 5 -3.71 16.89 -2.25
N GLU A 6 -3.08 17.67 -1.36
CA GLU A 6 -1.65 17.53 -1.03
C GLU A 6 -1.36 16.16 -0.42
N LEU A 7 -2.20 15.67 0.49
CA LEU A 7 -2.04 14.34 1.09
C LEU A 7 -2.16 13.22 0.05
N ARG A 8 -3.16 13.30 -0.83
CA ARG A 8 -3.32 12.32 -1.93
C ARG A 8 -2.09 12.32 -2.82
N GLN A 9 -1.58 13.49 -3.17
CA GLN A 9 -0.39 13.60 -4.00
C GLN A 9 0.85 13.02 -3.31
N GLN A 10 1.09 13.34 -2.03
CA GLN A 10 2.20 12.78 -1.26
C GLN A 10 2.11 11.25 -1.16
N ALA A 11 0.92 10.72 -0.85
CA ALA A 11 0.71 9.28 -0.81
C ALA A 11 0.98 8.64 -2.19
N GLN A 12 0.48 9.26 -3.25
CA GLN A 12 0.64 8.76 -4.61
C GLN A 12 2.10 8.77 -5.07
N GLU A 13 2.85 9.82 -4.76
CA GLU A 13 4.28 9.91 -5.04
C GLU A 13 5.07 8.82 -4.31
N ALA A 14 4.78 8.61 -3.02
CA ALA A 14 5.43 7.55 -2.25
C ALA A 14 5.09 6.14 -2.77
N ILE A 15 3.82 5.89 -3.11
CA ILE A 15 3.37 4.62 -3.72
C ILE A 15 4.10 4.36 -5.03
N LYS A 16 4.14 5.34 -5.95
CA LYS A 16 4.84 5.20 -7.24
C LYS A 16 6.34 4.97 -7.06
N GLY A 17 6.96 5.69 -6.12
CA GLY A 17 8.36 5.47 -5.76
C GLY A 17 8.61 4.02 -5.32
N LEU A 18 7.72 3.48 -4.48
CA LEU A 18 7.84 2.12 -3.98
C LEU A 18 7.61 1.09 -5.10
N ILE A 19 6.62 1.28 -5.97
CA ILE A 19 6.39 0.43 -7.16
C ILE A 19 7.65 0.34 -8.01
N VAL A 20 8.25 1.49 -8.37
CA VAL A 20 9.44 1.53 -9.23
C VAL A 20 10.60 0.78 -8.58
N ARG A 21 10.82 0.97 -7.28
CA ARG A 21 11.90 0.31 -6.55
C ARG A 21 11.70 -1.20 -6.47
N LEU A 22 10.54 -1.65 -6.01
CA LEU A 22 10.24 -3.07 -5.84
C LEU A 22 10.20 -3.82 -7.18
N SER A 23 9.73 -3.18 -8.25
CA SER A 23 9.77 -3.75 -9.61
C SER A 23 11.20 -3.93 -10.14
N GLY A 24 12.18 -3.21 -9.55
CA GLY A 24 13.59 -3.33 -9.89
C GLY A 24 14.35 -4.38 -9.09
N TRP A 25 13.72 -5.04 -8.12
CA TRP A 25 14.36 -6.09 -7.33
C TRP A 25 14.62 -7.34 -8.17
N SER A 26 15.74 -8.02 -7.90
CA SER A 26 16.05 -9.30 -8.56
C SER A 26 15.17 -10.44 -8.08
N ASP A 27 14.72 -10.39 -6.83
CA ASP A 27 13.66 -11.26 -6.32
C ASP A 27 12.32 -10.74 -6.84
N GLN A 28 11.52 -11.62 -7.44
CA GLN A 28 10.16 -11.37 -7.92
C GLN A 28 9.24 -12.50 -7.42
N SER A 29 9.40 -12.87 -6.15
CA SER A 29 8.56 -13.83 -5.45
C SER A 29 7.08 -13.44 -5.47
N GLY A 30 6.18 -14.42 -5.36
CA GLY A 30 4.73 -14.18 -5.36
C GLY A 30 4.30 -13.18 -4.28
N ASP A 31 4.90 -13.24 -3.09
CA ASP A 31 4.65 -12.27 -2.01
C ASP A 31 5.07 -10.83 -2.40
N LEU A 32 6.18 -10.65 -3.14
CA LEU A 32 6.58 -9.34 -3.65
C LEU A 32 5.64 -8.85 -4.77
N LEU A 33 5.27 -9.73 -5.70
CA LEU A 33 4.35 -9.41 -6.78
C LEU A 33 2.97 -9.03 -6.24
N ASP A 34 2.51 -9.70 -5.18
CA ASP A 34 1.31 -9.37 -4.44
C ASP A 34 1.35 -7.95 -3.84
N ILE A 35 2.48 -7.57 -3.23
CA ILE A 35 2.72 -6.20 -2.75
C ILE A 35 2.66 -5.18 -3.90
N ILE A 36 3.33 -5.46 -5.03
CA ILE A 36 3.35 -4.57 -6.19
C ILE A 36 1.94 -4.38 -6.77
N ASP A 37 1.18 -5.46 -6.90
CA ASP A 37 -0.19 -5.42 -7.39
C ASP A 37 -1.10 -4.55 -6.51
N VAL A 38 -0.99 -4.71 -5.18
CA VAL A 38 -1.75 -3.88 -4.24
C VAL A 38 -1.31 -2.42 -4.29
N LEU A 39 -0.01 -2.14 -4.41
CA LEU A 39 0.49 -0.77 -4.61
C LEU A 39 -0.08 -0.13 -5.87
N MET A 40 -0.05 -0.84 -7.01
CA MET A 40 -0.64 -0.36 -8.26
C MET A 40 -2.14 -0.15 -8.15
N GLN A 41 -2.83 -1.02 -7.40
CA GLN A 41 -4.26 -0.90 -7.20
C GLN A 41 -4.62 0.29 -6.32
N VAL A 42 -3.82 0.57 -5.29
CA VAL A 42 -4.00 1.76 -4.44
C VAL A 42 -3.65 3.04 -5.20
N ASP A 43 -2.62 3.05 -6.05
CA ASP A 43 -2.27 4.20 -6.91
C ASP A 43 -3.47 4.64 -7.78
N LYS A 44 -4.19 3.67 -8.36
CA LYS A 44 -5.41 3.94 -9.15
C LYS A 44 -6.53 4.55 -8.30
N LYS A 45 -6.66 4.12 -7.05
CA LYS A 45 -7.81 4.46 -6.17
C LYS A 45 -7.58 5.68 -5.29
N ILE A 46 -6.34 6.02 -4.97
CA ILE A 46 -6.01 7.07 -3.99
C ILE A 46 -6.47 8.46 -4.44
N THR A 47 -6.62 8.68 -5.74
CA THR A 47 -7.10 9.95 -6.32
C THR A 47 -8.61 10.16 -6.15
N THR A 48 -9.39 9.10 -5.97
CA THR A 48 -10.87 9.16 -5.98
C THR A 48 -11.52 8.66 -4.69
N THR A 49 -10.82 7.89 -3.87
CA THR A 49 -11.37 7.34 -2.61
C THR A 49 -11.83 8.45 -1.65
N LYS A 50 -12.92 8.27 -0.90
CA LYS A 50 -13.41 9.27 0.05
C LYS A 50 -12.53 9.44 1.29
N ASN A 51 -11.77 8.41 1.66
CA ASN A 51 -10.89 8.40 2.83
C ASN A 51 -9.51 7.84 2.42
N PRO A 52 -8.62 8.69 1.89
CA PRO A 52 -7.30 8.26 1.43
C PRO A 52 -6.41 7.74 2.57
N GLU A 53 -6.48 8.33 3.76
CA GLU A 53 -5.71 7.92 4.93
C GLU A 53 -6.03 6.47 5.33
N ALA A 54 -7.32 6.10 5.38
CA ALA A 54 -7.73 4.74 5.71
C ALA A 54 -7.35 3.71 4.63
N LEU A 55 -7.28 4.12 3.36
CA LEU A 55 -6.78 3.26 2.28
C LEU A 55 -5.26 3.03 2.43
N VAL A 56 -4.50 4.08 2.71
CA VAL A 56 -3.05 4.01 2.95
C VAL A 56 -2.73 3.19 4.20
N ASN A 57 -3.51 3.33 5.28
CA ASN A 57 -3.31 2.53 6.49
C ASN A 57 -3.46 1.02 6.21
N ARG A 58 -4.49 0.64 5.43
CA ARG A 58 -4.67 -0.76 5.00
C ARG A 58 -3.52 -1.23 4.13
N LEU A 59 -3.07 -0.41 3.17
CA LEU A 59 -1.91 -0.70 2.33
C LEU A 59 -0.66 -1.01 3.17
N VAL A 60 -0.31 -0.13 4.11
CA VAL A 60 0.88 -0.29 4.95
C VAL A 60 0.80 -1.57 5.79
N ASN A 61 -0.37 -1.87 6.36
CA ASN A 61 -0.55 -3.10 7.14
C ASN A 61 -0.48 -4.35 6.26
N TYR A 62 -1.01 -4.29 5.05
CA TYR A 62 -0.90 -5.38 4.08
C TYR A 62 0.55 -5.66 3.70
N ILE A 63 1.30 -4.62 3.32
CA ILE A 63 2.71 -4.75 2.97
C ILE A 63 3.51 -5.36 4.13
N ARG A 64 3.26 -4.91 5.37
CA ARG A 64 3.93 -5.48 6.55
C ARG A 64 3.58 -6.95 6.75
N SER A 65 2.31 -7.32 6.60
CA SER A 65 1.85 -8.71 6.76
C SER A 65 2.51 -9.63 5.73
N VAL A 66 2.48 -9.24 4.46
CA VAL A 66 3.06 -10.01 3.35
C VAL A 66 4.57 -10.05 3.43
N ALA A 67 5.23 -8.94 3.78
CA ALA A 67 6.68 -8.91 3.98
C ALA A 67 7.14 -9.84 5.10
N ILE A 68 6.41 -9.92 6.22
CA ILE A 68 6.70 -10.87 7.30
C ILE A 68 6.56 -12.32 6.80
N LYS A 69 5.48 -12.63 6.07
CA LYS A 69 5.21 -13.96 5.51
C LYS A 69 6.32 -14.38 4.53
N GLY A 70 6.64 -13.50 3.57
CA GLY A 70 7.64 -13.72 2.53
C GLY A 70 9.09 -13.51 2.97
N ARG A 71 9.32 -13.10 4.23
CA ARG A 71 10.64 -12.74 4.77
C ARG A 71 11.37 -11.69 3.92
N LEU A 72 10.61 -10.70 3.43
CA LEU A 72 11.12 -9.62 2.61
C LEU A 72 11.80 -8.57 3.51
N HIS A 73 13.02 -8.19 3.15
CA HIS A 73 13.80 -7.17 3.85
C HIS A 73 13.92 -5.92 2.98
N PHE A 74 13.23 -4.85 3.38
CA PHE A 74 13.29 -3.58 2.67
C PHE A 74 14.60 -2.83 3.00
N PRO A 75 15.36 -2.37 1.98
CA PRO A 75 16.46 -1.43 2.17
C PRO A 75 15.96 -0.07 2.68
N ASP A 76 16.89 0.74 3.17
CA ASP A 76 16.63 2.07 3.75
C ASP A 76 15.75 2.97 2.88
N GLU A 77 15.92 2.91 1.56
CA GLU A 77 15.18 3.76 0.61
C GLU A 77 13.69 3.37 0.51
N GLU A 78 13.40 2.07 0.43
CA GLU A 78 12.04 1.53 0.47
C GLU A 78 11.42 1.69 1.85
N GLU A 79 12.21 1.51 2.92
CA GLU A 79 11.75 1.71 4.30
C GLU A 79 11.34 3.17 4.55
N LYS A 80 12.08 4.14 4.01
CA LYS A 80 11.71 5.56 4.10
C LYS A 80 10.34 5.83 3.47
N LEU A 81 10.08 5.28 2.28
CA LEU A 81 8.77 5.42 1.62
C LEU A 81 7.66 4.74 2.43
N MET A 82 7.95 3.60 3.04
CA MET A 82 7.02 2.92 3.94
C MET A 82 6.73 3.72 5.21
N ILE A 83 7.72 4.43 5.75
CA ILE A 83 7.55 5.35 6.89
C ILE A 83 6.65 6.53 6.49
N ASP A 84 6.90 7.15 5.34
CA ASP A 84 6.09 8.26 4.83
C ASP A 84 4.61 7.86 4.67
N LEU A 85 4.36 6.69 4.06
CA LEU A 85 3.03 6.11 3.96
C LEU A 85 2.43 5.80 5.33
N GLY A 86 3.23 5.30 6.28
CA GLY A 86 2.81 5.05 7.65
C GLY A 86 2.32 6.32 8.36
N ILE A 87 3.04 7.44 8.22
CA ILE A 87 2.66 8.74 8.79
C ILE A 87 1.32 9.22 8.20
N ILE A 88 1.11 9.02 6.91
CA ILE A 88 -0.17 9.35 6.25
C ILE A 88 -1.29 8.43 6.76
N GLY A 89 -1.05 7.12 6.83
CA GLY A 89 -2.02 6.13 7.28
C GLY A 89 -2.49 6.35 8.72
N GLN A 90 -1.58 6.76 9.62
CA GLN A 90 -1.92 7.06 11.02
C GLN A 90 -2.97 8.17 11.18
N LYS A 91 -3.07 9.09 10.20
CA LYS A 91 -4.09 10.15 10.21
C LYS A 91 -5.52 9.62 10.04
N ALA A 92 -5.70 8.35 9.64
CA ALA A 92 -7.00 7.69 9.62
C ALA A 92 -7.63 7.54 11.03
N GLY A 93 -6.82 7.67 12.09
CA GLY A 93 -7.25 7.54 13.48
C GLY A 93 -7.56 6.10 13.91
N LEU A 94 -7.88 5.92 15.19
CA LEU A 94 -8.14 4.61 15.83
C LEU A 94 -9.38 3.87 15.30
N ASN A 95 -10.21 4.49 14.46
CA ASN A 95 -11.43 3.89 13.91
C ASN A 95 -11.16 2.96 12.70
N GLY A 96 -9.92 2.88 12.23
CA GLY A 96 -9.52 2.07 11.07
C GLY A 96 -9.16 0.63 11.44
N ALA A 97 -10.14 -0.16 11.85
CA ALA A 97 -10.11 -1.63 11.85
C ALA A 97 -8.81 -2.29 12.37
N TYR A 98 -8.54 -2.22 13.67
CA TYR A 98 -7.45 -2.97 14.34
C TYR A 98 -7.66 -4.52 14.33
N MET A 99 -8.71 -5.01 13.66
CA MET A 99 -9.17 -6.41 13.63
C MET A 99 -9.37 -6.97 12.21
N ALA A 100 -8.94 -6.23 11.17
CA ALA A 100 -9.06 -6.72 9.80
C ALA A 100 -7.97 -7.75 9.48
N ASP A 101 -8.31 -8.75 8.66
CA ASP A 101 -7.30 -9.58 8.01
C ASP A 101 -6.55 -8.72 6.99
N PHE A 102 -5.37 -8.25 7.39
CA PHE A 102 -4.51 -7.45 6.53
C PHE A 102 -3.70 -8.30 5.54
N SER A 103 -3.85 -9.62 5.51
CA SER A 103 -3.17 -10.48 4.54
C SER A 103 -3.97 -10.69 3.25
N ASP A 104 -5.27 -10.38 3.26
CA ASP A 104 -6.14 -10.59 2.10
C ASP A 104 -5.98 -9.48 1.04
N LYS A 105 -5.42 -9.84 -0.11
CA LYS A 105 -5.23 -8.97 -1.28
C LYS A 105 -6.56 -8.44 -1.84
N SER A 106 -7.62 -9.22 -1.78
CA SER A 106 -8.90 -8.91 -2.41
C SER A 106 -9.56 -7.64 -1.85
N GLN A 107 -9.22 -7.24 -0.61
CA GLN A 107 -9.74 -6.03 0.03
C GLN A 107 -9.42 -4.72 -0.73
N PHE A 108 -8.44 -4.75 -1.63
CA PHE A 108 -8.04 -3.62 -2.45
C PHE A 108 -8.74 -3.58 -3.82
N TYR A 109 -9.54 -4.58 -4.15
CA TYR A 109 -10.20 -4.74 -5.45
C TYR A 109 -11.72 -4.59 -5.31
N GLY A 110 -12.36 -4.11 -6.37
CA GLY A 110 -13.82 -4.08 -6.49
C GLY A 110 -14.37 -5.44 -6.88
N ILE A 111 -15.67 -5.64 -6.71
CA ILE A 111 -16.37 -6.90 -6.98
C ILE A 111 -16.18 -7.40 -8.43
N LEU A 112 -15.97 -6.48 -9.37
CA LEU A 112 -15.78 -6.78 -10.80
C LEU A 112 -14.32 -6.67 -11.26
N GLU A 113 -13.39 -6.33 -10.37
CA GLU A 113 -11.97 -6.25 -10.71
C GLU A 113 -11.32 -7.62 -10.54
N GLU A 114 -10.53 -8.05 -11.52
CA GLU A 114 -9.74 -9.27 -11.42
C GLU A 114 -8.62 -9.10 -10.38
N VAL A 115 -8.49 -10.06 -9.47
CA VAL A 115 -7.43 -10.11 -8.46
C VAL A 115 -6.31 -11.02 -8.98
N PRO A 116 -5.13 -10.48 -9.33
CA PRO A 116 -4.03 -11.30 -9.83
C PRO A 116 -3.61 -12.38 -8.83
N GLN A 117 -3.23 -13.55 -9.31
CA GLN A 117 -2.76 -14.70 -8.53
C GLN A 117 -1.34 -15.07 -9.00
N HIS A 118 -0.44 -15.34 -8.05
CA HIS A 118 0.97 -15.69 -8.30
C HIS A 118 1.37 -16.99 -7.60
#